data_AF-A0A645CBY2-F1
#
_entry.id   AF-A0A645CBY2-F1
#
_cell.length_a   1.000
_cell.length_b   1.000
_cell.length_c   1.000
_cell.angle_alpha   90.00
_cell.angle_beta   90.00
_cell.angle_gamma   90.00
#
_symmetry.space_group_name_H-M   'P 1'
#
loop_
_entity.id
_entity.type
_entity.pdbx_description
1 polymer ?
#
loop_
_entity_poly.entity_id
_entity_poly.type
_entity_poly.pdbx_seq_one_letter_code
_entity_poly.pdbx_strand_id
1 'polypeptide(L)'
;MKLQNISYEEEIERIDKLLEKAKNEDLKVLTIVMGGGQLDNRTEQMIRLIGSGTDYFIGLRKSGEESILIELTKDEDIPLTLVDKVNDIIEPFASVFR
;
A
#
# COMPACT_ATOMS: atom_id res chain seq x y z
N MET A 1 3.99 15.73 8.79
CA MET A 1 2.78 15.26 8.09
C MET A 1 1.58 15.62 8.96
N LYS A 2 0.68 16.52 8.55
CA LYS A 2 -0.56 16.79 9.28
C LYS A 2 -1.58 15.74 8.83
N LEU A 3 -1.60 14.59 9.50
CA LEU A 3 -2.76 13.69 9.45
C LEU A 3 -3.90 14.45 10.12
N GLN A 4 -5.07 14.44 9.51
CA GLN A 4 -6.23 15.22 9.93
C GLN A 4 -6.62 14.88 11.38
N ASN A 5 -6.20 15.70 12.36
CA ASN A 5 -6.55 15.61 13.79
C ASN A 5 -6.37 14.25 14.49
N ILE A 6 -5.64 13.29 13.92
CA ILE A 6 -5.34 12.00 14.55
C ILE A 6 -3.83 11.77 14.64
N SER A 7 -3.40 11.04 15.67
CA SER A 7 -2.02 10.62 15.87
C SER A 7 -1.60 9.53 14.87
N TYR A 8 -0.30 9.26 14.81
CA TYR A 8 0.22 8.16 13.98
C TYR A 8 -0.26 6.80 14.51
N GLU A 9 -0.31 6.67 15.84
CA GLU A 9 -0.76 5.46 16.53
C GLU A 9 -2.25 5.21 16.29
N GLU A 10 -3.07 6.27 16.34
CA GLU A 10 -4.50 6.19 16.00
C GLU A 10 -4.72 5.78 14.55
N GLU A 11 -3.88 6.26 13.63
CA GLU A 11 -3.96 5.89 12.22
C GLU A 11 -3.57 4.43 11.97
N ILE A 12 -2.54 3.93 12.65
CA ILE A 12 -2.14 2.51 12.63
C ILE A 12 -3.30 1.63 13.12
N GLU A 13 -3.90 1.95 14.26
CA GLU A 13 -5.05 1.21 14.78
C GLU A 13 -6.26 1.26 13.84
N ARG A 14 -6.49 2.39 13.18
CA ARG A 14 -7.59 2.55 12.23
C ARG A 14 -7.40 1.65 11.01
N ILE A 15 -6.18 1.59 10.47
CA ILE A 15 -5.86 0.77 9.30
C ILE A 15 -5.94 -0.72 9.66
N ASP A 16 -5.38 -1.14 10.79
CA ASP A 16 -5.46 -2.53 11.27
C ASP A 16 -6.92 -3.02 11.35
N LYS A 17 -7.81 -2.21 11.96
CA LYS A 17 -9.25 -2.50 12.02
C LYS A 17 -9.92 -2.59 10.65
N LEU A 18 -9.48 -1.80 9.68
CA LEU A 18 -10.02 -1.85 8.31
C LEU A 18 -9.58 -3.11 7.57
N LEU A 19 -8.33 -3.53 7.73
CA LEU A 19 -7.82 -4.77 7.13
C LEU A 19 -8.53 -6.00 7.73
N GLU A 20 -8.68 -6.04 9.06
CA GLU A 20 -9.44 -7.09 9.73
C GLU A 20 -10.91 -7.13 9.27
N LYS A 21 -11.53 -5.96 9.10
CA LYS A 21 -12.90 -5.89 8.56
C LYS A 21 -12.97 -6.40 7.12
N ALA A 22 -12.05 -5.98 6.26
CA ALA A 22 -12.00 -6.41 4.87
C ALA A 22 -11.88 -7.94 4.77
N LYS A 23 -10.99 -8.53 5.57
CA LYS A 23 -10.83 -9.98 5.69
C LYS A 23 -12.11 -10.69 6.17
N ASN A 24 -12.76 -10.16 7.21
CA ASN A 24 -13.99 -10.75 7.75
C ASN A 24 -15.18 -10.68 6.78
N GLU A 25 -15.18 -9.68 5.89
CA GLU A 25 -16.21 -9.47 4.87
C GLU A 25 -15.84 -10.06 3.51
N ASP A 26 -14.74 -10.82 3.40
CA ASP A 26 -14.21 -11.41 2.16
C ASP A 26 -14.01 -10.36 1.04
N LEU A 27 -13.57 -9.16 1.43
CA LEU A 27 -13.26 -8.05 0.52
C LEU A 27 -11.80 -8.11 0.08
N LYS A 28 -11.57 -7.73 -1.19
CA LYS A 28 -10.23 -7.56 -1.75
C LYS A 28 -9.65 -6.19 -1.41
N VAL A 29 -8.37 -6.17 -1.01
CA VAL A 29 -7.62 -4.97 -0.65
C VAL A 29 -6.60 -4.65 -1.73
N LEU A 30 -6.81 -3.51 -2.38
CA LEU A 30 -5.88 -2.92 -3.33
C LEU A 30 -5.12 -1.78 -2.65
N THR A 31 -3.80 -1.89 -2.61
CA THR A 31 -2.93 -0.85 -2.04
C THR A 31 -2.20 -0.08 -3.15
N ILE A 32 -2.29 1.25 -3.09
CA ILE A 32 -1.64 2.15 -4.04
C ILE A 32 -0.68 3.05 -3.27
N VAL A 33 0.62 2.94 -3.57
CA VAL A 33 1.66 3.76 -2.95
C VAL A 33 2.11 4.83 -3.93
N MET A 34 1.64 6.07 -3.69
CA MET A 34 1.93 7.25 -4.52
C MET A 34 3.03 8.15 -3.92
N GLY A 35 3.94 7.55 -3.17
CA GLY A 35 5.11 8.22 -2.59
C GLY A 35 6.25 8.37 -3.61
N GLY A 36 7.00 9.46 -3.51
CA GLY A 36 8.21 9.71 -4.30
C GLY A 36 9.30 10.42 -3.50
N GLY A 37 9.18 10.38 -2.17
CA GLY A 37 10.10 11.02 -1.23
C GLY A 37 11.11 10.02 -0.66
N GLN A 38 11.91 10.49 0.30
CA GLN A 38 12.75 9.59 1.07
C GLN A 38 11.88 8.76 2.02
N LEU A 39 11.99 7.42 1.93
CA LEU A 39 11.29 6.50 2.82
C LEU A 39 11.76 6.73 4.26
N ASP A 40 10.84 7.13 5.14
CA ASP A 40 11.10 7.21 6.57
C ASP A 40 10.57 5.95 7.29
N ASN A 41 11.04 5.74 8.53
CA ASN A 41 10.69 4.56 9.33
C ASN A 41 9.18 4.43 9.57
N ARG A 42 8.45 5.56 9.68
CA ARG A 42 6.99 5.54 9.90
C ARG A 42 6.25 5.10 8.65
N THR A 43 6.68 5.58 7.49
CA THR A 43 6.13 5.21 6.19
C THR A 43 6.41 3.73 5.90
N GLU A 44 7.63 3.27 6.19
CA GLU A 44 7.98 1.85 6.08
C GLU A 44 7.08 0.97 6.98
N GLN A 45 6.96 1.30 8.26
CA GLN A 45 6.09 0.56 9.19
C GLN A 45 4.63 0.51 8.70
N MET A 46 4.12 1.64 8.20
CA MET A 46 2.78 1.72 7.65
C MET A 46 2.61 0.82 6.42
N ILE A 47 3.58 0.83 5.49
CA ILE A 47 3.55 -0.02 4.30
C ILE A 47 3.58 -1.50 4.69
N ARG A 48 4.41 -1.89 5.68
CA ARG A 48 4.45 -3.27 6.18
C ARG A 48 3.13 -3.71 6.82
N LEU A 49 2.50 -2.84 7.62
CA LEU A 49 1.18 -3.10 8.19
C LEU A 49 0.12 -3.31 7.09
N ILE A 50 0.09 -2.42 6.09
CA ILE A 50 -0.88 -2.52 5.00
C ILE A 50 -0.61 -3.78 4.14
N GLY A 51 0.66 -4.10 3.93
CA GLY A 51 1.09 -5.24 3.13
C GLY A 51 0.59 -6.59 3.64
N SER A 52 0.47 -6.79 4.96
CA SER A 52 -0.02 -8.06 5.52
C SER A 52 -1.50 -8.34 5.24
N GLY A 53 -2.26 -7.33 4.82
CA GLY A 53 -3.67 -7.46 4.47
C GLY A 53 -3.98 -7.05 3.03
N THR A 54 -2.97 -6.95 2.17
CA THR A 54 -3.11 -6.50 0.77
C THR A 54 -3.19 -7.69 -0.18
N ASP A 55 -4.14 -7.67 -1.12
CA ASP A 55 -4.24 -8.65 -2.21
C ASP A 55 -3.52 -8.20 -3.48
N TYR A 56 -3.27 -6.90 -3.65
CA TYR A 56 -2.63 -6.34 -4.84
C TYR A 56 -1.93 -5.01 -4.53
N PHE A 57 -0.74 -4.81 -5.08
CA PHE A 57 0.00 -3.55 -4.99
C PHE A 57 0.13 -2.83 -6.34
N ILE A 58 -0.05 -1.51 -6.30
CA ILE A 58 0.39 -0.57 -7.34
C ILE A 58 1.40 0.39 -6.70
N GLY A 59 2.62 0.44 -7.25
CA GLY A 59 3.69 1.32 -6.79
C GLY A 59 4.27 2.17 -7.91
N LEU A 60 5.05 3.19 -7.53
CA LEU A 60 5.83 3.99 -8.46
C LEU A 60 7.24 3.42 -8.64
N ARG A 61 7.70 3.36 -9.89
CA ARG A 61 9.06 2.98 -10.22
C ARG A 61 10.03 4.11 -9.82
N LYS A 62 11.22 3.73 -9.38
CA LYS A 62 12.30 4.60 -8.88
C LYS A 62 11.87 5.46 -7.69
N SER A 63 10.84 5.06 -6.96
CA SER A 63 10.45 5.70 -5.70
C SER A 63 11.29 5.17 -4.54
N GLY A 64 11.31 5.88 -3.41
CA GLY A 64 12.00 5.41 -2.20
C GLY A 64 11.40 4.12 -1.64
N GLU A 65 10.16 3.82 -2.02
CA GLU A 65 9.35 2.70 -1.57
C GLU A 65 9.44 1.47 -2.49
N GLU A 66 10.01 1.57 -3.70
CA GLU A 66 10.06 0.45 -4.67
C GLU A 66 10.67 -0.82 -4.06
N SER A 67 11.81 -0.69 -3.36
CA SER A 67 12.52 -1.83 -2.78
C SER A 67 11.68 -2.59 -1.74
N ILE A 68 10.95 -1.87 -0.89
CA ILE A 68 10.13 -2.50 0.15
C ILE A 68 8.87 -3.13 -0.43
N LEU A 69 8.28 -2.53 -1.47
CA LEU A 69 7.16 -3.16 -2.18
C LEU A 69 7.58 -4.47 -2.84
N ILE A 70 8.77 -4.50 -3.47
CA ILE A 70 9.34 -5.73 -4.05
C ILE A 70 9.63 -6.77 -2.97
N GLU A 71 10.13 -6.37 -1.81
CA GLU A 71 10.37 -7.27 -0.67
C GLU A 71 9.08 -7.93 -0.20
N LEU A 72 8.07 -7.12 0.14
CA LEU A 72 6.79 -7.60 0.68
C LEU A 72 6.03 -8.53 -0.28
N THR A 73 6.12 -8.25 -1.58
CA THR A 73 5.36 -9.01 -2.59
C THR A 73 6.00 -10.33 -2.96
N LYS A 74 7.32 -10.49 -2.76
CA LYS A 74 8.04 -11.75 -3.01
C LYS A 74 7.68 -12.84 -2.02
N ASP A 75 7.51 -12.48 -0.76
CA ASP A 75 7.33 -13.45 0.31
C ASP A 75 5.90 -14.02 0.35
N GLU A 76 4.92 -13.25 -0.15
CA GLU A 76 3.49 -13.57 -0.04
C GLU A 76 2.78 -13.82 -1.39
N ASP A 77 3.54 -13.88 -2.50
CA ASP A 77 3.02 -14.03 -3.89
C ASP A 77 1.93 -12.99 -4.25
N ILE A 78 2.07 -11.78 -3.68
CA ILE A 78 1.14 -10.67 -3.91
C ILE A 78 1.50 -9.99 -5.23
N PRO A 79 0.56 -9.86 -6.20
CA PRO A 79 0.83 -9.17 -7.44
C PRO A 79 1.23 -7.69 -7.20
N LEU A 80 2.31 -7.27 -7.85
CA LEU A 80 2.82 -5.90 -7.84
C LEU A 80 2.91 -5.34 -9.25
N THR A 81 2.29 -4.18 -9.48
CA THR A 81 2.52 -3.38 -10.69
C THR A 81 3.27 -2.10 -10.36
N LEU A 82 4.41 -1.89 -11.04
CA LEU A 82 5.20 -0.66 -10.94
C LEU A 82 4.99 0.22 -12.17
N VAL A 83 4.50 1.44 -11.93
CA VAL A 83 4.26 2.45 -12.97
C VAL A 83 5.25 3.59 -12.90
N ASP A 84 5.52 4.27 -14.02
CA ASP A 84 6.56 5.32 -14.07
C ASP A 84 6.06 6.67 -13.51
N LYS A 85 4.76 6.96 -13.61
CA LYS A 85 4.15 8.21 -13.14
C LYS A 85 2.80 7.95 -12.48
N VAL A 86 2.38 8.88 -11.61
CA VAL A 86 1.07 8.80 -10.94
C VAL A 86 -0.10 8.69 -11.95
N ASN A 87 -0.01 9.37 -13.09
CA ASN A 87 -1.06 9.30 -14.12
C ASN A 87 -1.16 7.92 -14.79
N ASP A 88 -0.10 7.12 -14.73
CA ASP A 88 -0.06 5.79 -15.34
C ASP A 88 -0.73 4.73 -14.46
N ILE A 89 -1.19 5.10 -13.25
CA ILE A 89 -1.95 4.22 -12.32
C ILE A 89 -3.32 3.85 -12.89
N ILE A 90 -3.90 4.66 -13.78
CA ILE A 90 -5.28 4.48 -14.27
C ILE A 90 -5.48 3.11 -14.91
N GLU A 91 -4.53 2.67 -15.74
CA GLU A 91 -4.60 1.39 -16.45
C GLU A 91 -4.51 0.17 -15.51
N PRO A 92 -3.49 0.03 -14.65
CA PRO A 92 -3.43 -1.09 -13.71
C PRO A 92 -4.56 -1.05 -12.69
N PHE A 93 -4.97 0.14 -12.22
CA PHE A 93 -6.14 0.26 -11.34
C PHE A 93 -7.39 -0.34 -11.99
N ALA A 94 -7.69 0.01 -13.25
CA ALA A 94 -8.83 -0.54 -13.97
C ALA A 94 -8.70 -2.05 -14.19
N SER A 95 -7.49 -2.58 -14.31
CA SER A 95 -7.25 -4.02 -14.50
C SER A 95 -7.56 -4.85 -13.26
N VAL A 96 -7.46 -4.30 -12.05
CA VAL A 96 -7.74 -5.04 -10.81
C VAL A 96 -9.24 -5.34 -10.64
N PHE A 97 -10.11 -4.58 -11.31
CA PHE A 97 -11.57 -4.75 -11.24
C PHE A 97 -12.19 -5.47 -12.44
N ARG A 98 -11.38 -5.95 -13.39
CA ARG A 98 -11.84 -6.73 -14.55
C ARG A 98 -11.74 -8.22 -14.27
#